data_AF-A0A8H7U5R4-F1
#
_entry.id   AF-A0A8H7U5R4-F1
#
_cell.length_a   1.000
_cell.length_b   1.000
_cell.length_c   1.000
_cell.angle_alpha   90.00
_cell.angle_beta   90.00
_cell.angle_gamma   90.00
#
_symmetry.space_group_name_H-M   'P 1'
#
loop_
_entity.id
_entity.type
_entity.pdbx_description
1 polymer ?
#
loop_
_entity_poly.entity_id
_entity_poly.type
_entity_poly.pdbx_seq_one_letter_code
_entity_poly.pdbx_strand_id
1 'polypeptide(L)'
;MSLLHTLRRPPVFNAWYPARRCFASSSKTADAALAAPAIASEAKKVDGAEAVSRSSCPEGTILTGMSYLKNQQPVTAMADDAYPEWLWKLLEPKQLPDDGPGGKAEKYMLRKQNRRKIRDQNFMKTQ
;
A
#
# COMPACT_ATOMS: atom_id res chain seq x y z
N MET A 1 55.34 -16.92 -30.87
CA MET A 1 54.15 -16.31 -31.49
C MET A 1 53.00 -16.41 -30.49
N SER A 2 52.79 -15.40 -29.65
CA SER A 2 51.63 -15.34 -28.75
C SER A 2 51.05 -13.93 -28.86
N LEU A 3 49.88 -13.82 -29.48
CA LEU A 3 49.15 -12.57 -29.68
C LEU A 3 48.03 -12.52 -28.64
N LEU A 4 48.30 -11.93 -27.48
CA LEU A 4 47.25 -11.59 -26.54
C LEU A 4 46.53 -10.32 -27.05
N HIS A 5 45.38 -10.52 -27.67
CA HIS A 5 44.46 -9.41 -27.99
C HIS A 5 43.76 -8.96 -26.72
N THR A 6 44.17 -7.80 -26.20
CA THR A 6 43.42 -7.07 -25.17
C THR A 6 42.16 -6.49 -25.80
N LEU A 7 40.99 -7.06 -25.49
CA LEU A 7 39.71 -6.45 -25.84
C LEU A 7 39.51 -5.16 -25.01
N ARG A 8 39.75 -4.02 -25.63
CA ARG A 8 39.48 -2.68 -25.09
C ARG A 8 37.96 -2.48 -25.06
N ARG A 9 37.35 -2.53 -23.87
CA ARG A 9 35.94 -2.14 -23.68
C ARG A 9 35.75 -0.66 -24.07
N PRO A 10 34.72 -0.29 -24.84
CA PRO A 10 34.41 1.12 -25.10
C PRO A 10 33.86 1.80 -23.84
N PRO A 11 34.09 3.12 -23.66
CA PRO A 11 33.50 3.86 -22.55
C PRO A 11 31.99 3.99 -22.74
N VAL A 12 31.23 3.55 -21.74
CA VAL A 12 29.80 3.84 -21.63
C VAL A 12 29.62 5.31 -21.27
N PHE A 13 29.05 6.08 -22.20
CA PHE A 13 28.59 7.43 -21.92
C PHE A 13 27.40 7.34 -20.96
N ASN A 14 27.64 7.61 -19.67
CA ASN A 14 26.59 7.86 -18.70
C ASN A 14 25.93 9.20 -19.02
N ALA A 15 24.88 9.18 -19.84
CA ALA A 15 23.99 10.31 -20.02
C ALA A 15 23.17 10.49 -18.74
N TRP A 16 23.72 11.24 -17.78
CA TRP A 16 23.01 11.66 -16.58
C TRP A 16 22.08 12.81 -16.96
N TYR A 17 20.83 12.49 -17.28
CA TYR A 17 19.77 13.49 -17.36
C TYR A 17 19.32 13.84 -15.93
N PRO A 18 19.48 15.09 -15.45
CA PRO A 18 18.89 15.48 -14.18
C PRO A 18 17.37 15.46 -14.33
N ALA A 19 16.71 14.61 -13.55
CA ALA A 19 15.26 14.63 -13.42
C ALA A 19 14.82 16.02 -12.94
N ARG A 20 14.19 16.81 -13.83
CA ARG A 20 13.57 18.09 -13.46
C ARG A 20 12.41 17.78 -12.52
N ARG A 21 12.62 18.01 -11.23
CA ARG A 21 11.55 18.05 -10.23
C ARG A 21 10.72 19.30 -10.47
N CYS A 22 9.55 19.14 -11.07
CA CYS A 22 8.54 20.20 -11.09
C CYS A 22 7.80 20.18 -9.75
N PHE A 23 7.90 21.28 -8.98
CA PHE A 23 7.05 21.49 -7.81
C PHE A 23 5.61 21.74 -8.27
N ALA A 24 4.67 20.91 -7.82
CA ALA A 24 3.24 21.17 -7.98
C ALA A 24 2.85 22.35 -7.07
N SER A 25 2.34 23.42 -7.67
CA SER A 25 1.78 24.57 -6.97
C SER A 25 0.49 24.15 -6.25
N SER A 26 0.40 24.47 -4.96
CA SER A 26 -0.80 24.26 -4.14
C SER A 26 -1.96 25.11 -4.67
N SER A 27 -3.00 24.48 -5.22
CA SER A 27 -4.27 25.15 -5.49
C SER A 27 -5.09 25.22 -4.20
N LYS A 28 -5.43 26.44 -3.79
CA LYS A 28 -6.36 26.75 -2.69
C LYS A 28 -7.66 25.94 -2.81
N THR A 29 -8.07 25.30 -1.71
CA THR A 29 -9.42 24.75 -1.54
C THR A 29 -10.39 25.92 -1.30
N ALA A 30 -11.38 26.07 -2.16
CA ALA A 30 -12.52 26.94 -1.92
C ALA A 30 -13.51 26.19 -1.00
N ASP A 31 -13.79 26.77 0.17
CA ASP A 31 -14.90 26.36 1.03
C ASP A 31 -16.22 26.51 0.27
N ALA A 32 -16.85 25.37 -0.04
CA ALA A 32 -18.22 25.30 -0.52
C ALA A 32 -19.09 24.77 0.61
N ALA A 33 -20.03 25.60 1.03
CA ALA A 33 -20.89 25.44 2.18
C ALA A 33 -21.71 24.14 2.17
N LEU A 34 -21.77 23.50 3.34
CA LEU A 34 -22.70 22.43 3.67
C LEU A 34 -24.13 22.98 3.69
N ALA A 35 -24.98 22.49 2.80
CA ALA A 35 -26.43 22.65 2.90
C ALA A 35 -27.18 21.37 2.42
N ALA A 36 -27.99 20.84 3.34
CA ALA A 36 -29.15 19.95 3.21
C ALA A 36 -28.92 18.41 3.08
N PRO A 37 -29.94 17.59 3.38
CA PRO A 37 -30.77 17.54 4.60
C PRO A 37 -30.76 16.13 5.24
N ALA A 38 -31.01 16.06 6.54
CA ALA A 38 -31.14 14.79 7.27
C ALA A 38 -32.46 14.10 6.91
N ILE A 39 -32.38 12.93 6.27
CA ILE A 39 -33.47 11.94 6.23
C ILE A 39 -33.04 10.79 7.13
N ALA A 40 -33.73 10.68 8.26
CA ALA A 40 -33.64 9.55 9.16
C ALA A 40 -34.24 8.31 8.48
N SER A 41 -33.45 7.24 8.36
CA SER A 41 -33.96 5.89 8.12
C SER A 41 -33.58 5.01 9.31
N GLU A 42 -34.63 4.56 9.99
CA GLU A 42 -34.58 3.73 11.20
C GLU A 42 -33.86 2.41 10.92
N ALA A 43 -32.76 2.17 11.63
CA ALA A 43 -32.10 0.86 11.67
C ALA A 43 -32.87 -0.04 12.64
N LYS A 44 -33.64 -0.98 12.08
CA LYS A 44 -34.29 -2.07 12.80
C LYS A 44 -33.22 -3.05 13.29
N LYS A 45 -32.86 -2.93 14.58
CA LYS A 45 -31.95 -3.84 15.28
C LYS A 45 -32.61 -5.23 15.38
N VAL A 46 -32.01 -6.23 14.74
CA VAL A 46 -32.33 -7.64 14.99
C VAL A 46 -31.20 -8.18 15.84
N ASP A 47 -31.52 -8.42 17.11
CA ASP A 47 -30.62 -9.07 18.06
C ASP A 47 -30.46 -10.55 17.67
N GLY A 48 -29.25 -10.91 17.27
CA GLY A 48 -28.84 -12.29 17.00
C GLY A 48 -27.36 -12.41 17.30
N ALA A 49 -27.03 -13.24 18.29
CA ALA A 49 -25.71 -13.58 18.81
C ALA A 49 -24.53 -13.12 17.92
N GLU A 50 -23.76 -12.16 18.45
CA GLU A 50 -22.56 -11.59 17.82
C GLU A 50 -21.47 -12.65 17.61
N ALA A 51 -21.63 -13.47 16.58
CA ALA A 51 -20.49 -14.00 15.86
C ALA A 51 -19.82 -12.76 15.24
N VAL A 52 -18.63 -12.40 15.74
CA VAL A 52 -17.82 -11.34 15.15
C VAL A 52 -17.68 -11.65 13.66
N SER A 53 -18.43 -10.95 12.83
CA SER A 53 -18.40 -11.13 11.38
C SER A 53 -16.97 -10.86 10.91
N ARG A 54 -16.36 -11.84 10.23
CA ARG A 54 -14.94 -11.78 9.84
C ARG A 54 -14.70 -10.64 8.85
N SER A 55 -15.68 -10.38 7.98
CA SER A 55 -15.68 -9.27 7.05
C SER A 55 -16.54 -8.10 7.52
N SER A 56 -16.24 -6.91 6.99
CA SER A 56 -17.06 -5.70 7.18
C SER A 56 -18.12 -5.53 6.09
N CYS A 57 -18.08 -6.32 5.01
CA CYS A 57 -18.99 -6.21 3.88
C CYS A 57 -19.86 -7.46 3.82
N PRO A 58 -21.19 -7.37 3.95
CA PRO A 58 -22.06 -8.53 3.83
C PRO A 58 -22.06 -9.08 2.40
N GLU A 59 -22.49 -10.33 2.26
CA GLU A 59 -22.67 -10.97 0.95
C GLU A 59 -23.59 -10.14 0.04
N GLY A 60 -23.29 -10.12 -1.27
CA GLY A 60 -24.04 -9.36 -2.27
C GLY A 60 -23.74 -7.87 -2.33
N THR A 61 -22.85 -7.34 -1.49
CA THR A 61 -22.45 -5.93 -1.54
C THR A 61 -21.74 -5.61 -2.86
N ILE A 62 -22.21 -4.59 -3.59
CA ILE A 62 -21.58 -4.14 -4.83
C ILE A 62 -20.30 -3.37 -4.50
N LEU A 63 -19.16 -3.85 -5.00
CA LEU A 63 -17.86 -3.22 -4.80
C LEU A 63 -17.66 -2.11 -5.85
N THR A 64 -17.86 -0.87 -5.42
CA THR A 64 -17.74 0.30 -6.28
C THR A 64 -16.30 0.51 -6.74
N GLY A 65 -16.11 0.91 -8.00
CA GLY A 65 -14.79 1.19 -8.58
C GLY A 65 -13.94 -0.03 -8.99
N MET A 66 -14.43 -1.26 -8.79
CA MET A 66 -13.71 -2.48 -9.19
C MET A 66 -13.81 -2.78 -10.70
N SER A 67 -14.98 -2.52 -11.31
CA SER A 67 -15.18 -2.73 -12.75
C SER A 67 -14.57 -1.59 -13.56
N TYR A 68 -13.44 -1.86 -14.22
CA TYR A 68 -12.75 -0.87 -15.05
C TYR A 68 -13.17 -0.94 -16.53
N LEU A 69 -13.81 -2.03 -16.96
CA LEU A 69 -14.34 -2.20 -18.32
C LEU A 69 -15.82 -1.77 -18.38
N LYS A 70 -16.21 -1.11 -19.47
CA LYS A 70 -17.56 -0.55 -19.66
C LYS A 70 -18.68 -1.60 -19.72
N ASN A 71 -18.37 -2.80 -20.19
CA ASN A 71 -19.34 -3.90 -20.37
C ASN A 71 -19.14 -5.01 -19.33
N GLN A 72 -18.36 -4.77 -18.27
CA GLN A 72 -18.14 -5.75 -17.22
C GLN A 72 -19.25 -5.61 -16.17
N GLN A 73 -19.80 -6.76 -15.75
CA GLN A 73 -20.78 -6.81 -14.68
C GLN A 73 -20.21 -6.22 -13.38
N PRO A 74 -21.05 -5.64 -12.51
CA PRO A 74 -20.60 -5.12 -11.22
C PRO A 74 -20.04 -6.27 -10.37
N VAL A 75 -18.85 -6.07 -9.81
CA VAL A 75 -18.25 -7.05 -8.90
C VAL A 75 -18.99 -7.01 -7.57
N THR A 76 -19.55 -8.14 -7.15
CA THR A 76 -20.25 -8.30 -5.86
C THR A 76 -19.43 -9.12 -4.89
N ALA A 77 -19.54 -8.80 -3.59
CA ALA A 77 -18.96 -9.58 -2.51
C ALA A 77 -19.67 -10.94 -2.39
N MET A 78 -18.89 -12.01 -2.25
CA MET A 78 -19.38 -13.35 -1.94
C MET A 78 -19.48 -13.53 -0.41
N ALA A 79 -20.00 -14.67 0.04
CA ALA A 79 -19.98 -15.04 1.46
C ALA A 79 -18.53 -15.22 1.96
N ASP A 80 -18.29 -14.97 3.26
CA ASP A 80 -16.97 -15.05 3.88
C ASP A 80 -16.28 -16.41 3.70
N ASP A 81 -17.05 -17.50 3.65
CA ASP A 81 -16.56 -18.89 3.49
C ASP A 81 -16.16 -19.22 2.04
N ALA A 82 -16.66 -18.46 1.07
CA ALA A 82 -16.28 -18.63 -0.34
C ALA A 82 -14.88 -18.07 -0.61
N TYR A 83 -14.36 -17.23 0.29
CA TYR A 83 -13.02 -16.68 0.19
C TYR A 83 -11.98 -17.62 0.81
N PRO A 84 -10.79 -17.73 0.22
CA PRO A 84 -9.72 -18.53 0.79
C PRO A 84 -9.28 -18.04 2.17
N GLU A 85 -8.93 -18.98 3.06
CA GLU A 85 -8.51 -18.71 4.44
C GLU A 85 -7.31 -17.76 4.58
N TRP A 86 -6.44 -17.67 3.57
CA TRP A 86 -5.28 -16.79 3.61
C TRP A 86 -5.65 -15.30 3.63
N LEU A 87 -6.84 -14.93 3.14
CA LEU A 87 -7.33 -13.56 3.12
C LEU A 87 -7.40 -12.97 4.54
N TRP A 88 -7.88 -13.79 5.47
CA TRP A 88 -8.09 -13.40 6.86
C TRP A 88 -6.78 -13.24 7.65
N LYS A 89 -5.70 -13.87 7.18
CA LYS A 89 -4.38 -13.81 7.82
C LYS A 89 -3.54 -12.60 7.36
N LEU A 90 -4.00 -11.82 6.38
CA LEU A 90 -3.21 -10.71 5.82
C LEU A 90 -3.00 -9.54 6.78
N LEU A 91 -3.96 -9.30 7.66
CA LEU A 91 -3.92 -8.21 8.64
C LEU A 91 -3.08 -8.58 9.87
N GLU A 92 -2.75 -9.86 10.04
CA GLU A 92 -1.90 -10.32 11.13
C GLU A 92 -0.48 -9.73 10.95
N PRO A 93 0.13 -9.21 12.03
CA PRO A 93 1.46 -8.64 11.95
C PRO A 93 2.46 -9.73 11.54
N LYS A 94 3.17 -9.49 10.44
CA LYS A 94 4.19 -10.43 9.96
C LYS A 94 5.32 -10.57 10.99
N GLN A 95 5.30 -11.67 11.73
CA GLN A 95 6.40 -12.05 12.61
C GLN A 95 7.52 -12.62 11.75
N LEU A 96 8.69 -11.98 11.77
CA LEU A 96 9.89 -12.56 11.16
C LEU A 96 10.53 -13.47 12.22
N PRO A 97 10.72 -14.77 11.93
CA PRO A 97 11.44 -15.65 12.85
C PRO A 97 12.87 -15.17 13.02
N ASP A 98 13.42 -15.38 14.22
CA ASP A 98 14.82 -15.07 14.51
C ASP A 98 15.73 -16.13 13.87
N ASP A 99 16.04 -15.92 12.58
CA ASP A 99 16.87 -16.80 11.75
C ASP A 99 18.38 -16.75 12.11
N GLY A 100 18.74 -16.26 13.30
CA GLY A 100 20.12 -16.09 13.73
C GLY A 100 20.86 -14.93 13.05
N PRO A 101 22.18 -14.79 13.28
CA PRO A 101 22.97 -13.66 12.79
C PRO A 101 23.02 -13.66 11.25
N GLY A 102 22.67 -12.51 10.65
CA GLY A 102 22.52 -12.34 9.21
C GLY A 102 21.14 -12.74 8.66
N GLY A 103 20.23 -13.16 9.54
CA GLY A 103 18.87 -13.59 9.23
C GLY A 103 17.98 -12.49 8.65
N LYS A 104 16.79 -12.87 8.16
CA LYS A 104 15.83 -11.92 7.57
C LYS A 104 15.32 -10.92 8.62
N ALA A 105 15.11 -11.37 9.86
CA ALA A 105 14.66 -10.52 10.97
C ALA A 105 15.65 -9.40 11.27
N GLU A 106 16.92 -9.75 11.45
CA GLU A 106 17.99 -8.77 11.70
C GLU A 106 18.08 -7.74 10.56
N LYS A 107 18.15 -8.20 9.30
CA LYS A 107 18.18 -7.30 8.12
C LYS A 107 17.00 -6.33 8.09
N TYR A 108 15.80 -6.80 8.44
CA TYR A 108 14.62 -5.94 8.52
C TYR A 108 14.77 -4.88 9.62
N MET A 109 15.28 -5.27 10.80
CA MET A 109 15.51 -4.35 11.91
C MET A 109 16.57 -3.29 11.58
N LEU A 110 17.69 -3.66 10.97
CA LEU A 110 18.70 -2.69 10.53
C LEU A 110 18.13 -1.68 9.53
N ARG A 111 17.32 -2.15 8.55
CA ARG A 111 16.65 -1.26 7.59
C ARG A 111 15.69 -0.30 8.30
N LYS A 112 14.94 -0.78 9.30
CA LYS A 112 14.04 0.05 10.11
C LYS A 112 14.80 1.11 10.91
N GLN A 113 15.91 0.73 11.55
CA GLN A 113 16.78 1.65 12.29
C GLN A 113 17.43 2.68 11.38
N ASN A 114 17.95 2.29 10.21
CA ASN A 114 18.54 3.22 9.25
C ASN A 114 17.53 4.24 8.73
N ARG A 115 16.28 3.83 8.42
CA ARG A 115 15.21 4.77 8.04
C ARG A 115 14.92 5.77 9.16
N ARG A 116 14.93 5.34 10.43
CA ARG A 116 14.75 6.22 11.59
C ARG A 116 15.91 7.20 11.73
N LYS A 117 17.16 6.73 11.68
CA LYS A 117 18.36 7.58 11.74
C LYS A 117 18.37 8.65 10.66
N ILE A 118 18.03 8.28 9.42
CA ILE A 118 17.95 9.24 8.30
C ILE A 118 16.85 10.26 8.56
N ARG A 119 15.67 9.84 9.03
CA ARG A 119 14.57 10.76 9.38
C ARG A 119 15.00 11.75 10.46
N ASP A 120 15.61 11.26 11.54
CA ASP A 120 16.04 12.08 12.67
C ASP A 120 17.16 13.03 12.25
N GLN A 121 18.13 12.57 11.45
CA GLN A 121 19.19 13.41 10.90
C GLN A 121 18.65 14.48 9.97
N ASN A 122 17.68 14.14 9.11
CA ASN A 122 17.05 15.11 8.23
C ASN A 122 16.28 16.16 9.05
N PHE A 123 15.55 15.73 10.09
CA PHE A 123 14.85 16.62 11.00
C PHE A 123 15.81 17.63 11.67
N MET A 124 16.93 17.15 12.22
CA MET A 124 17.93 18.02 12.86
C MET A 124 18.62 18.99 11.90
N LYS A 125 18.68 18.66 10.59
CA LYS A 125 19.26 19.54 9.57
C LYS A 125 18.28 20.58 9.02
N THR A 126 16.98 20.42 9.27
CA THR A 126 15.92 21.30 8.78
C THR A 126 15.45 22.32 9.82
N GLN A 127 15.89 22.21 11.08
CA GLN A 127 15.77 23.24 12.10
C GLN A 127 16.98 24.17 12.04
#